data_AF-A0A1A9LDU8-F1
#
_entry.id   AF-A0A1A9LDU8-F1
#
_cell.length_a   1.000
_cell.length_b   1.000
_cell.length_c   1.000
_cell.angle_alpha   90.00
_cell.angle_beta   90.00
_cell.angle_gamma   90.00
#
_symmetry.space_group_name_H-M   'P 1'
#
loop_
_entity.id
_entity.type
_entity.pdbx_description
1 polymer ?
#
loop_
_entity_poly.entity_id
_entity_poly.type
_entity_poly.pdbx_seq_one_letter_code
_entity_poly.pdbx_strand_id
1 'polypeptide(L)'
;MVMKKITLIASLLFCTISFSQIRINEVDVDQDGTDAMEFIEILSDSPNFSLEGYIVVLYNGSDDESYKTVDLTGYVTDANGFFILGGSGVAGVDIAIGTTNTIQNGPDAIAVYQDDASNFPNGTPVTNTNLIDAIVYGTNDDDDAELLAGLDQTVQYDEDLNGNSETESIQNDGAGSFCINLPTLRDVNSCVLGTNEFQGDNFKIYPNPATNGYLYVTSKLNGAKNISVFDVLGKQVLKNKLNGERLDISSLKSGVYFLTIEQGKSSTTKKLIIK
;
A
#
# COMPACT_ATOMS: atom_id res chain seq x y z
N MET A 1 53.26 9.72 42.80
CA MET A 1 51.91 10.30 42.89
C MET A 1 51.25 10.14 41.52
N VAL A 2 50.35 9.17 41.34
CA VAL A 2 49.78 8.84 40.02
C VAL A 2 48.47 9.62 39.84
N MET A 3 48.45 10.55 38.89
CA MET A 3 47.26 11.32 38.52
C MET A 3 46.27 10.41 37.77
N LYS A 4 45.12 10.13 38.36
CA LYS A 4 43.99 9.50 37.65
C LYS A 4 43.40 10.52 36.68
N LYS A 5 43.50 10.24 35.38
CA LYS A 5 42.79 11.00 34.34
C LYS A 5 41.32 10.59 34.39
N ILE A 6 40.45 11.52 34.83
CA ILE A 6 39.01 11.38 34.73
C ILE A 6 38.63 11.96 33.36
N THR A 7 38.29 11.09 32.41
CA THR A 7 37.78 11.50 31.12
C THR A 7 36.28 11.76 31.26
N LEU A 8 35.86 13.02 31.18
CA LEU A 8 34.46 13.41 31.14
C LEU A 8 33.95 13.20 29.70
N ILE A 9 33.06 12.23 29.51
CA ILE A 9 32.36 12.04 28.23
C ILE A 9 31.14 12.98 28.24
N ALA A 10 31.23 14.09 27.51
CA ALA A 10 30.08 14.94 27.24
C ALA A 10 29.24 14.27 26.14
N SER A 11 28.05 13.78 26.51
CA SER A 11 27.04 13.34 25.55
C SER A 11 26.44 14.60 24.90
N LEU A 12 26.71 14.80 23.61
CA LEU A 12 26.00 15.79 22.80
C LEU A 12 24.59 15.23 22.54
N LEU A 13 23.56 15.82 23.14
CA LEU A 13 22.18 15.59 22.72
C LEU A 13 21.97 16.31 21.38
N PHE A 14 21.95 15.56 20.29
CA PHE A 14 21.41 16.05 19.02
C PHE A 14 19.89 16.03 19.11
N CYS A 15 19.28 17.20 19.26
CA CYS A 15 17.84 17.36 19.10
C CYS A 15 17.59 17.55 17.60
N THR A 16 17.03 16.53 16.94
CA THR A 16 16.56 16.65 15.56
C THR A 16 15.22 17.39 15.58
N ILE A 17 15.19 18.61 15.06
CA ILE A 17 13.94 19.31 14.76
C ILE A 17 13.40 18.65 13.49
N SER A 18 12.31 17.89 13.60
CA SER A 18 11.51 17.43 12.46
C SER A 18 10.37 18.44 12.29
N PHE A 19 10.25 19.01 11.11
CA PHE A 19 9.07 19.78 10.74
C PHE A 19 7.97 18.80 10.37
N SER A 20 6.74 19.03 10.85
CA SER A 20 5.56 18.29 10.40
C SER A 20 5.40 18.52 8.90
N GLN A 21 5.20 17.45 8.14
CA GLN A 21 5.00 17.51 6.70
C GLN A 21 3.59 17.01 6.35
N ILE A 22 3.25 17.13 5.07
CA ILE A 22 2.09 16.53 4.44
C ILE A 22 2.57 15.56 3.38
N ARG A 23 1.77 14.53 3.10
CA ARG A 23 2.06 13.51 2.09
C ARG A 23 0.78 13.07 1.40
N ILE A 24 0.93 12.53 0.19
CA ILE A 24 -0.12 11.82 -0.51
C ILE A 24 -0.38 10.52 0.26
N ASN A 25 -1.62 10.36 0.71
CA ASN A 25 -2.06 9.24 1.53
C ASN A 25 -2.78 8.19 0.69
N GLU A 26 -3.66 8.61 -0.21
CA GLU A 26 -4.47 7.72 -1.02
C GLU A 26 -4.90 8.44 -2.30
N VAL A 27 -4.93 7.71 -3.41
CA VAL A 27 -5.33 8.21 -4.73
C VAL A 27 -6.24 7.20 -5.40
N ASP A 28 -7.34 7.66 -5.96
CA ASP A 28 -8.26 6.87 -6.78
C ASP A 28 -8.48 7.64 -8.10
N VAL A 29 -7.98 7.10 -9.21
CA VAL A 29 -7.97 7.80 -10.52
C VAL A 29 -8.91 7.19 -11.55
N ASP A 30 -9.49 6.02 -11.29
CA ASP A 30 -10.36 5.31 -12.23
C ASP A 30 -11.60 4.75 -11.50
N GLN A 31 -12.81 4.98 -12.02
CA GLN A 31 -14.03 4.38 -11.45
C GLN A 31 -14.98 3.85 -12.54
N ASP A 32 -15.92 2.99 -12.15
CA ASP A 32 -17.00 2.58 -13.07
C ASP A 32 -17.82 3.80 -13.51
N GLY A 33 -17.79 4.10 -14.82
CA GLY A 33 -18.69 5.05 -15.46
C GLY A 33 -18.05 6.37 -15.86
N THR A 34 -18.29 7.43 -15.09
CA THR A 34 -17.92 8.82 -15.46
C THR A 34 -16.93 9.44 -14.49
N ASP A 35 -16.22 8.64 -13.71
CA ASP A 35 -15.13 9.08 -12.83
C ASP A 35 -15.49 10.30 -11.96
N ALA A 36 -16.69 10.26 -11.37
CA ALA A 36 -17.20 11.37 -10.55
C ALA A 36 -16.66 11.36 -9.12
N MET A 37 -15.96 10.27 -8.76
CA MET A 37 -15.51 9.96 -7.41
C MET A 37 -13.98 9.86 -7.31
N GLU A 38 -13.24 10.29 -8.33
CA GLU A 38 -11.78 10.38 -8.27
C GLU A 38 -11.34 11.29 -7.13
N PHE A 39 -10.26 10.92 -6.47
CA PHE A 39 -9.75 11.72 -5.37
C PHE A 39 -8.25 11.59 -5.15
N ILE A 40 -7.73 12.58 -4.44
CA ILE A 40 -6.41 12.66 -3.86
C ILE A 40 -6.63 12.97 -2.39
N GLU A 41 -6.23 12.07 -1.52
CA GLU A 41 -6.21 12.30 -0.09
C GLU A 41 -4.79 12.63 0.36
N ILE A 42 -4.67 13.72 1.11
CA ILE A 42 -3.44 14.16 1.77
C ILE A 42 -3.56 13.87 3.27
N LEU A 43 -2.46 13.42 3.87
CA LEU A 43 -2.35 13.23 5.31
C LEU A 43 -1.20 14.07 5.87
N SER A 44 -1.50 14.84 6.91
CA SER A 44 -0.51 15.59 7.68
C SER A 44 -0.06 14.85 8.94
N ASP A 45 1.19 15.03 9.37
CA ASP A 45 1.70 14.40 10.61
C ASP A 45 1.04 14.94 11.89
N SER A 46 0.46 16.14 11.80
CA SER A 46 -0.24 16.81 12.89
C SER A 46 -1.69 17.09 12.50
N PRO A 47 -2.65 17.02 13.43
CA PRO A 47 -4.04 17.36 13.15
C PRO A 47 -4.21 18.87 12.94
N ASN A 48 -5.22 19.28 12.17
CA ASN A 48 -5.49 20.69 11.84
C ASN A 48 -4.26 21.42 11.27
N PHE A 49 -3.49 20.73 10.44
CA PHE A 49 -2.27 21.27 9.85
C PHE A 49 -2.62 22.32 8.79
N SER A 50 -1.94 23.45 8.83
CA SER A 50 -2.12 24.56 7.89
C SER A 50 -1.53 24.23 6.53
N LEU A 51 -2.34 24.27 5.48
CA LEU A 51 -1.93 24.02 4.09
C LEU A 51 -1.50 25.30 3.35
N GLU A 52 -1.32 26.41 4.08
CA GLU A 52 -0.75 27.66 3.57
C GLU A 52 0.56 27.44 2.79
N GLY A 53 0.60 27.93 1.55
CA GLY A 53 1.76 27.85 0.68
C GLY A 53 2.03 26.46 0.09
N TYR A 54 1.07 25.53 0.18
CA TYR A 54 1.12 24.26 -0.51
C TYR A 54 0.20 24.26 -1.73
N ILE A 55 0.62 23.54 -2.78
CA ILE A 55 -0.17 23.30 -3.98
C ILE A 55 -0.14 21.82 -4.35
N VAL A 56 -1.20 21.35 -5.01
CA VAL A 56 -1.23 20.04 -5.68
C VAL A 56 -1.18 20.28 -7.18
N VAL A 57 -0.30 19.59 -7.89
CA VAL A 57 -0.13 19.68 -9.34
C VAL A 57 -0.31 18.30 -9.94
N LEU A 58 -1.12 18.23 -11.00
CA LEU A 58 -1.35 17.03 -11.79
C LEU A 58 -0.63 17.14 -13.13
N TYR A 59 0.14 16.12 -13.49
CA TYR A 59 0.97 16.02 -14.69
C TYR A 59 0.49 14.91 -15.60
N ASN A 60 0.53 15.18 -16.91
CA ASN A 60 0.13 14.24 -17.96
C ASN A 60 1.37 13.48 -18.48
N GLY A 61 1.37 12.15 -18.50
CA GLY A 61 2.53 11.36 -18.98
C GLY A 61 2.68 11.30 -20.50
N SER A 62 1.76 11.87 -21.27
CA SER A 62 1.94 12.01 -22.73
C SER A 62 2.92 13.13 -23.10
N ASP A 63 3.06 14.16 -22.25
CA ASP A 63 3.90 15.33 -22.51
C ASP A 63 4.74 15.82 -21.32
N ASP A 64 4.67 15.15 -20.16
CA ASP A 64 5.37 15.50 -18.92
C ASP A 64 5.05 16.92 -18.41
N GLU A 65 3.88 17.47 -18.80
CA GLU A 65 3.45 18.81 -18.45
C GLU A 65 2.22 18.80 -17.53
N SER A 66 2.13 19.81 -16.66
CA SER A 66 1.00 19.97 -15.75
C SER A 66 -0.29 20.33 -16.50
N TYR A 67 -1.39 19.68 -16.16
CA TYR A 67 -2.72 20.01 -16.71
C TYR A 67 -3.67 20.63 -15.69
N LYS A 68 -3.32 20.58 -14.40
CA LYS A 68 -4.09 21.22 -13.33
C LYS A 68 -3.22 21.51 -12.12
N THR A 69 -3.40 22.69 -11.54
CA THR A 69 -2.81 23.11 -10.27
C THR A 69 -3.93 23.54 -9.32
N VAL A 70 -3.85 23.10 -8.06
CA VAL A 70 -4.80 23.41 -7.01
C VAL A 70 -4.06 24.10 -5.86
N ASP A 71 -4.46 25.34 -5.56
CA ASP A 71 -3.94 26.11 -4.43
C ASP A 71 -4.62 25.67 -3.11
N LEU A 72 -3.82 25.28 -2.11
CA LEU A 72 -4.30 24.86 -0.80
C LEU A 72 -4.27 26.00 0.24
N THR A 73 -3.90 27.21 -0.17
CA THR A 73 -3.91 28.40 0.69
C THR A 73 -5.31 28.64 1.27
N GLY A 74 -5.38 28.88 2.57
CA GLY A 74 -6.61 29.08 3.35
C GLY A 74 -7.20 27.79 3.94
N TYR A 75 -6.66 26.62 3.59
CA TYR A 75 -7.16 25.34 4.07
C TYR A 75 -6.34 24.76 5.21
N VAL A 76 -6.98 23.86 5.96
CA VAL A 76 -6.37 23.06 7.01
C VAL A 76 -6.81 21.61 6.86
N THR A 77 -5.94 20.66 7.22
CA THR A 77 -6.36 19.27 7.37
C THR A 77 -7.35 19.12 8.52
N ASP A 78 -8.07 17.99 8.59
CA ASP A 78 -9.05 17.78 9.64
C ASP A 78 -8.43 17.41 11.01
N ALA A 79 -9.28 17.07 11.98
CA ALA A 79 -8.85 16.70 13.33
C ALA A 79 -8.03 15.39 13.41
N ASN A 80 -8.04 14.59 12.35
CA ASN A 80 -7.24 13.36 12.20
C ASN A 80 -6.06 13.56 11.22
N GLY A 81 -5.98 14.72 10.56
CA GLY A 81 -4.90 15.06 9.63
C GLY A 81 -5.24 14.84 8.16
N PHE A 82 -6.47 14.45 7.81
CA PHE A 82 -6.86 14.18 6.42
C PHE A 82 -7.35 15.42 5.69
N PHE A 83 -7.11 15.46 4.37
CA PHE A 83 -7.61 16.48 3.46
C PHE A 83 -7.85 15.89 2.07
N ILE A 84 -9.02 16.15 1.48
CA ILE A 84 -9.45 15.50 0.23
C ILE A 84 -9.63 16.54 -0.88
N LEU A 85 -8.91 16.33 -1.97
CA LEU A 85 -9.20 16.91 -3.27
C LEU A 85 -9.89 15.86 -4.14
N GLY A 86 -10.91 16.21 -4.90
CA GLY A 86 -11.51 15.22 -5.79
C GLY A 86 -12.68 15.70 -6.61
N GLY A 87 -13.32 14.77 -7.30
CA GLY A 87 -14.57 14.99 -8.01
C GLY A 87 -15.68 15.45 -7.07
N SER A 88 -16.62 16.23 -7.59
CA SER A 88 -17.76 16.74 -6.81
C SER A 88 -18.70 15.64 -6.26
N GLY A 89 -18.56 14.41 -6.74
CA GLY A 89 -19.27 13.23 -6.24
C GLY A 89 -18.65 12.61 -4.99
N VAL A 90 -17.39 12.96 -4.66
CA VAL A 90 -16.68 12.42 -3.50
C VAL A 90 -17.31 12.93 -2.20
N ALA A 91 -17.76 12.00 -1.37
CA ALA A 91 -18.39 12.32 -0.09
C ALA A 91 -17.36 12.95 0.86
N GLY A 92 -17.62 14.19 1.30
CA GLY A 92 -16.74 14.88 2.24
C GLY A 92 -15.45 15.45 1.60
N VAL A 93 -15.47 15.70 0.29
CA VAL A 93 -14.41 16.43 -0.42
C VAL A 93 -14.21 17.83 0.18
N ASP A 94 -12.96 18.22 0.42
CA ASP A 94 -12.62 19.55 0.93
C ASP A 94 -12.49 20.57 -0.20
N ILE A 95 -11.87 20.17 -1.31
CA ILE A 95 -11.83 20.95 -2.56
C ILE A 95 -12.33 20.10 -3.72
N ALA A 96 -13.50 20.46 -4.25
CA ALA A 96 -13.99 19.89 -5.49
C ALA A 96 -13.19 20.46 -6.68
N ILE A 97 -12.51 19.59 -7.43
CA ILE A 97 -11.63 19.98 -8.54
C ILE A 97 -12.25 19.77 -9.93
N GLY A 98 -13.46 19.22 -9.99
CA GLY A 98 -14.22 18.96 -11.21
C GLY A 98 -15.45 18.09 -10.95
N THR A 99 -16.17 17.71 -12.01
CA THR A 99 -17.40 16.89 -11.89
C THR A 99 -17.18 15.42 -12.20
N THR A 100 -16.32 15.13 -13.18
CA THR A 100 -16.10 13.83 -13.84
C THR A 100 -14.77 13.92 -14.58
N ASN A 101 -13.97 12.85 -14.63
CA ASN A 101 -12.73 12.76 -15.44
C ASN A 101 -11.79 13.95 -15.17
N THR A 102 -11.62 14.26 -13.90
CA THR A 102 -10.91 15.43 -13.40
C THR A 102 -9.44 15.15 -13.16
N ILE A 103 -9.17 13.96 -12.66
CA ILE A 103 -7.87 13.30 -12.63
C ILE A 103 -7.84 12.43 -13.89
N GLN A 104 -6.71 12.33 -14.58
CA GLN A 104 -6.65 11.49 -15.79
C GLN A 104 -6.14 10.11 -15.40
N ASN A 105 -6.70 9.07 -16.02
CA ASN A 105 -6.11 7.74 -16.01
C ASN A 105 -4.71 7.82 -16.63
N GLY A 106 -3.76 7.08 -16.06
CA GLY A 106 -2.34 7.24 -16.34
C GLY A 106 -1.86 6.74 -17.72
N PRO A 107 -0.52 6.70 -17.94
CA PRO A 107 0.50 7.03 -16.95
C PRO A 107 0.53 8.53 -16.69
N ASP A 108 0.43 8.95 -15.44
CA ASP A 108 0.32 10.35 -15.01
C ASP A 108 0.99 10.52 -13.64
N ALA A 109 1.05 11.76 -13.13
CA ALA A 109 1.57 12.00 -11.79
C ALA A 109 0.78 13.05 -11.01
N ILE A 110 0.82 12.90 -9.68
CA ILE A 110 0.36 13.89 -8.71
C ILE A 110 1.56 14.29 -7.87
N ALA A 111 1.76 15.59 -7.70
CA ALA A 111 2.83 16.14 -6.88
C ALA A 111 2.31 17.23 -5.96
N VAL A 112 2.85 17.25 -4.74
CA VAL A 112 2.64 18.29 -3.74
C VAL A 112 3.89 19.15 -3.69
N TYR A 113 3.73 20.46 -3.88
CA TYR A 113 4.82 21.43 -3.77
C TYR A 113 4.55 22.42 -2.65
N GLN A 114 5.62 22.99 -2.09
CA GLN A 114 5.54 24.21 -1.29
C GLN A 114 5.93 25.41 -2.16
N ASP A 115 4.97 25.96 -2.89
CA ASP A 115 5.17 27.04 -3.84
C ASP A 115 3.87 27.84 -4.06
N ASP A 116 3.94 28.92 -4.84
CA ASP A 116 2.78 29.68 -5.29
C ASP A 116 2.18 29.05 -6.56
N ALA A 117 0.85 28.88 -6.59
CA ALA A 117 0.16 28.28 -7.74
C ALA A 117 0.41 29.04 -9.07
N SER A 118 0.72 30.33 -9.02
CA SER A 118 1.06 31.11 -10.21
C SER A 118 2.38 30.71 -10.88
N ASN A 119 3.25 29.96 -10.19
CA ASN A 119 4.46 29.37 -10.74
C ASN A 119 4.21 28.07 -11.51
N PHE A 120 3.00 27.49 -11.40
CA PHE A 120 2.59 26.26 -12.09
C PHE A 120 1.32 26.47 -12.92
N PRO A 121 1.33 27.35 -13.95
CA PRO A 121 0.27 27.35 -14.96
C PRO A 121 0.23 26.03 -15.72
N ASN A 122 -0.91 25.67 -16.30
CA ASN A 122 -0.98 24.51 -17.20
C ASN A 122 0.08 24.60 -18.31
N GLY A 123 0.72 23.48 -18.62
CA GLY A 123 1.88 23.38 -19.49
C GLY A 123 3.22 23.57 -18.77
N THR A 124 3.24 23.62 -17.43
CA THR A 124 4.51 23.66 -16.68
C THR A 124 5.16 22.27 -16.72
N PRO A 125 6.42 22.14 -17.20
CA PRO A 125 7.12 20.86 -17.20
C PRO A 125 7.31 20.28 -15.80
N VAL A 126 7.40 18.96 -15.71
CA VAL A 126 7.70 18.24 -14.47
C VAL A 126 9.01 18.74 -13.82
N THR A 127 8.99 18.86 -12.48
CA THR A 127 10.14 19.38 -11.71
C THR A 127 10.13 18.85 -10.28
N ASN A 128 11.33 18.69 -9.69
CA ASN A 128 11.52 18.37 -8.27
C ASN A 128 11.84 19.60 -7.41
N THR A 129 11.84 20.80 -8.01
CA THR A 129 12.10 22.04 -7.26
C THR A 129 10.94 22.33 -6.31
N ASN A 130 11.24 22.52 -5.02
CA ASN A 130 10.25 22.72 -3.95
C ASN A 130 9.26 21.55 -3.77
N LEU A 131 9.60 20.36 -4.27
CA LEU A 131 8.79 19.17 -4.14
C LEU A 131 8.73 18.70 -2.67
N ILE A 132 7.53 18.37 -2.22
CA ILE A 132 7.24 17.87 -0.87
C ILE A 132 6.96 16.38 -0.92
N ASP A 133 6.08 15.96 -1.84
CA ASP A 133 5.74 14.57 -2.05
C ASP A 133 5.22 14.37 -3.48
N ALA A 134 5.32 13.15 -4.01
CA ALA A 134 4.82 12.83 -5.33
C ALA A 134 4.48 11.34 -5.47
N ILE A 135 3.57 11.05 -6.38
CA ILE A 135 3.30 9.71 -6.89
C ILE A 135 3.19 9.76 -8.40
N VAL A 136 3.87 8.81 -9.07
CA VAL A 136 3.62 8.49 -10.47
C VAL A 136 2.75 7.25 -10.48
N TYR A 137 1.68 7.25 -11.27
CA TYR A 137 0.70 6.18 -11.31
C TYR A 137 0.32 5.81 -12.74
N GLY A 138 -0.23 4.61 -12.91
CA GLY A 138 -0.75 4.10 -14.17
C GLY A 138 -2.05 3.34 -13.98
N THR A 139 -2.70 3.01 -15.11
CA THR A 139 -3.90 2.19 -15.20
C THR A 139 -3.65 1.06 -16.20
N ASN A 140 -2.66 0.22 -15.88
CA ASN A 140 -2.05 -0.80 -16.75
C ASN A 140 -1.27 -0.21 -17.96
N ASP A 141 -0.53 0.87 -17.69
CA ASP A 141 0.37 1.55 -18.61
C ASP A 141 1.84 1.17 -18.40
N ASP A 142 2.68 1.34 -19.43
CA ASP A 142 4.14 1.23 -19.28
C ASP A 142 4.68 2.38 -18.39
N ASP A 143 5.77 2.13 -17.65
CA ASP A 143 6.40 3.13 -16.79
C ASP A 143 6.85 4.37 -17.58
N ASP A 144 6.47 5.56 -17.11
CA ASP A 144 6.95 6.83 -17.61
C ASP A 144 8.28 7.23 -16.94
N ALA A 145 9.38 7.09 -17.68
CA ALA A 145 10.71 7.33 -17.15
C ALA A 145 10.99 8.83 -16.87
N GLU A 146 10.35 9.73 -17.63
CA GLU A 146 10.52 11.16 -17.56
C GLU A 146 9.78 11.74 -16.34
N LEU A 147 8.52 11.34 -16.11
CA LEU A 147 7.79 11.66 -14.87
C LEU A 147 8.51 11.13 -13.63
N LEU A 148 8.95 9.87 -13.66
CA LEU A 148 9.69 9.26 -12.54
C LEU A 148 10.95 10.06 -12.22
N ALA A 149 11.76 10.38 -13.23
CA ALA A 149 12.98 11.15 -13.04
C ALA A 149 12.69 12.60 -12.61
N GLY A 150 11.65 13.22 -13.16
CA GLY A 150 11.26 14.60 -12.89
C GLY A 150 10.76 14.84 -11.47
N LEU A 151 10.20 13.82 -10.81
CA LEU A 151 9.63 13.88 -9.46
C LEU A 151 10.45 13.12 -8.41
N ASP A 152 11.69 12.76 -8.73
CA ASP A 152 12.58 11.95 -7.88
C ASP A 152 11.92 10.62 -7.41
N GLN A 153 11.06 10.04 -8.24
CA GLN A 153 10.39 8.77 -7.98
C GLN A 153 11.13 7.61 -8.65
N THR A 154 10.90 6.41 -8.13
CA THR A 154 11.55 5.18 -8.65
C THR A 154 10.56 4.08 -9.01
N VAL A 155 9.28 4.30 -8.74
CA VAL A 155 8.19 3.35 -8.96
C VAL A 155 6.99 4.11 -9.48
N GLN A 156 6.42 3.63 -10.59
CA GLN A 156 5.07 3.99 -11.02
C GLN A 156 4.11 2.95 -10.43
N TYR A 157 3.10 3.39 -9.69
CA TYR A 157 2.13 2.50 -9.06
C TYR A 157 0.93 2.29 -9.98
N ASP A 158 0.69 1.04 -10.37
CA ASP A 158 -0.42 0.67 -11.22
C ASP A 158 -1.69 0.46 -10.37
N GLU A 159 -2.69 1.32 -10.54
CA GLU A 159 -4.00 1.16 -9.89
C GLU A 159 -4.70 -0.12 -10.36
N ASP A 160 -4.45 -0.56 -11.60
CA ASP A 160 -5.00 -1.79 -12.14
C ASP A 160 -4.18 -3.04 -11.81
N LEU A 161 -3.25 -2.97 -10.83
CA LEU A 161 -2.39 -4.10 -10.47
C LEU A 161 -3.17 -5.40 -10.18
N ASN A 162 -4.38 -5.28 -9.64
CA ASN A 162 -5.27 -6.39 -9.31
C ASN A 162 -6.34 -6.69 -10.38
N GLY A 163 -6.41 -5.90 -11.46
CA GLY A 163 -7.46 -5.99 -12.49
C GLY A 163 -8.81 -5.42 -12.06
N ASN A 164 -8.81 -4.48 -11.10
CA ASN A 164 -9.99 -3.93 -10.43
C ASN A 164 -9.92 -2.39 -10.28
N SER A 165 -9.24 -1.68 -11.18
CA SER A 165 -9.03 -0.22 -11.09
C SER A 165 -10.32 0.55 -10.79
N GLU A 166 -11.44 0.16 -11.40
CA GLU A 166 -12.77 0.77 -11.18
C GLU A 166 -13.30 0.78 -9.73
N THR A 167 -12.65 0.04 -8.81
CA THR A 167 -13.13 -0.18 -7.43
C THR A 167 -12.04 -0.15 -6.36
N GLU A 168 -10.78 0.01 -6.75
CA GLU A 168 -9.62 0.00 -5.86
C GLU A 168 -8.83 1.30 -6.03
N SER A 169 -8.07 1.68 -5.01
CA SER A 169 -7.25 2.88 -4.95
C SER A 169 -5.81 2.54 -4.62
N ILE A 170 -4.92 3.48 -4.93
CA ILE A 170 -3.51 3.46 -4.56
C ILE A 170 -3.34 4.07 -3.17
N GLN A 171 -2.95 3.26 -2.19
CA GLN A 171 -2.86 3.62 -0.77
C GLN A 171 -1.42 3.64 -0.27
N ASN A 172 -1.03 4.66 0.47
CA ASN A 172 0.27 4.77 1.14
C ASN A 172 0.40 3.70 2.23
N ASP A 173 1.52 2.96 2.25
CA ASP A 173 1.74 1.87 3.20
C ASP A 173 2.37 2.30 4.55
N GLY A 174 2.71 3.58 4.69
CA GLY A 174 3.38 4.15 5.85
C GLY A 174 4.85 3.75 6.00
N ALA A 175 5.40 2.99 5.06
CA ALA A 175 6.80 2.54 4.99
C ALA A 175 7.56 3.09 3.76
N GLY A 176 6.95 4.02 3.02
CA GLY A 176 7.54 4.67 1.85
C GLY A 176 7.23 3.97 0.53
N SER A 177 6.18 3.15 0.49
CA SER A 177 5.62 2.59 -0.73
C SER A 177 4.10 2.74 -0.76
N PHE A 178 3.48 2.22 -1.82
CA PHE A 178 2.03 2.20 -1.97
C PHE A 178 1.55 0.78 -2.29
N CYS A 179 0.30 0.50 -1.93
CA CYS A 179 -0.41 -0.74 -2.21
C CYS A 179 -1.74 -0.45 -2.91
N ILE A 180 -2.35 -1.46 -3.54
CA ILE A 180 -3.67 -1.33 -4.18
C ILE A 180 -4.73 -2.06 -3.35
N ASN A 181 -5.79 -1.36 -2.95
CA ASN A 181 -6.87 -1.91 -2.12
C ASN A 181 -8.17 -1.09 -2.25
N LEU A 182 -9.27 -1.56 -1.66
CA LEU A 182 -10.54 -0.80 -1.64
C LEU A 182 -10.38 0.56 -0.94
N PRO A 183 -11.02 1.64 -1.43
CA PRO A 183 -10.81 2.98 -0.89
C PRO A 183 -11.08 3.17 0.60
N THR A 184 -10.26 3.98 1.27
CA THR A 184 -10.26 4.23 2.73
C THR A 184 -10.33 5.71 3.14
N LEU A 185 -11.16 6.51 2.47
CA LEU A 185 -11.34 7.94 2.74
C LEU A 185 -11.48 8.28 4.24
N ARG A 186 -10.58 9.14 4.73
CA ARG A 186 -10.44 9.63 6.10
C ARG A 186 -10.28 8.53 7.15
N ASP A 187 -9.77 7.37 6.75
CA ASP A 187 -9.51 6.24 7.64
C ASP A 187 -8.09 5.70 7.43
N VAL A 188 -7.72 4.69 8.21
CA VAL A 188 -6.42 4.03 8.09
C VAL A 188 -6.39 3.17 6.83
N ASN A 189 -5.41 3.42 5.97
CA ASN A 189 -5.14 2.63 4.77
C ASN A 189 -5.03 1.14 5.09
N SER A 190 -5.54 0.31 4.18
CA SER A 190 -5.59 -1.14 4.29
C SER A 190 -4.33 -1.82 3.72
N CYS A 191 -3.19 -1.11 3.67
CA CYS A 191 -1.91 -1.67 3.28
C CYS A 191 -1.36 -2.60 4.36
N VAL A 192 -1.62 -3.90 4.22
CA VAL A 192 -1.11 -4.91 5.14
C VAL A 192 0.37 -5.18 4.81
N LEU A 193 1.29 -4.58 5.58
CA LEU A 193 2.71 -4.96 5.60
C LEU A 193 2.87 -6.36 6.24
N GLY A 194 2.65 -7.42 5.46
CA GLY A 194 3.02 -8.78 5.90
C GLY A 194 2.21 -9.94 5.33
N THR A 195 2.83 -10.63 4.37
CA THR A 195 2.51 -11.97 3.82
C THR A 195 1.18 -12.09 3.08
N ASN A 196 1.18 -11.81 1.77
CA ASN A 196 0.21 -12.25 0.76
C ASN A 196 -1.15 -12.66 1.36
N GLU A 197 -1.94 -11.67 1.76
CA GLU A 197 -3.24 -11.95 2.33
C GLU A 197 -4.22 -12.35 1.22
N PHE A 198 -4.65 -13.61 1.31
CA PHE A 198 -5.96 -14.10 0.86
C PHE A 198 -6.35 -14.04 -0.63
N GLN A 199 -5.49 -14.58 -1.50
CA GLN A 199 -5.99 -15.29 -2.69
C GLN A 199 -6.80 -16.52 -2.22
N GLY A 200 -8.14 -16.39 -2.22
CA GLY A 200 -9.10 -17.30 -1.59
C GLY A 200 -8.68 -18.77 -1.51
N ASP A 201 -8.46 -19.24 -0.27
CA ASP A 201 -8.18 -20.61 0.17
C ASP A 201 -7.81 -21.60 -0.96
N ASN A 202 -6.64 -21.38 -1.58
CA ASN A 202 -6.11 -22.25 -2.64
C ASN A 202 -5.88 -23.70 -2.19
N PHE A 203 -5.89 -23.95 -0.88
CA PHE A 203 -5.76 -25.26 -0.27
C PHE A 203 -6.97 -25.56 0.61
N LYS A 204 -7.57 -26.75 0.46
CA LYS A 204 -8.59 -27.26 1.38
C LYS A 204 -8.07 -28.49 2.11
N ILE A 205 -8.44 -28.63 3.39
CA ILE A 205 -8.10 -29.80 4.19
C ILE A 205 -9.35 -30.47 4.74
N TYR A 206 -9.46 -31.79 4.57
CA TYR A 206 -10.58 -32.57 5.11
C TYR A 206 -10.23 -34.06 5.28
N PRO A 207 -10.86 -34.79 6.20
CA PRO A 207 -11.68 -34.25 7.29
C PRO A 207 -10.81 -33.52 8.32
N ASN A 208 -11.32 -32.44 8.88
CA ASN A 208 -10.75 -31.78 10.04
C ASN A 208 -11.91 -31.47 11.01
N PRO A 209 -12.00 -32.13 12.19
CA PRO A 209 -11.04 -33.06 12.78
C PRO A 209 -10.85 -34.38 12.02
N ALA A 210 -9.61 -34.90 11.99
CA ALA A 210 -9.26 -36.17 11.37
C ALA A 210 -9.31 -37.32 12.39
N THR A 211 -9.96 -38.44 12.01
CA THR A 211 -10.16 -39.62 12.88
C THR A 211 -9.57 -40.91 12.32
N ASN A 212 -9.24 -40.93 11.02
CA ASN A 212 -8.95 -42.19 10.30
C ASN A 212 -7.47 -42.33 9.91
N GLY A 213 -6.57 -41.57 10.55
CA GLY A 213 -5.13 -41.61 10.26
C GLY A 213 -4.73 -41.04 8.89
N TYR A 214 -5.63 -40.36 8.19
CA TYR A 214 -5.31 -39.65 6.94
C TYR A 214 -6.03 -38.30 6.86
N LEU A 215 -5.47 -37.40 6.06
CA LEU A 215 -6.00 -36.07 5.75
C LEU A 215 -5.90 -35.86 4.24
N TYR A 216 -6.96 -35.34 3.61
CA TYR A 216 -6.91 -34.85 2.24
C TYR A 216 -6.47 -33.38 2.24
N VAL A 217 -5.50 -33.06 1.39
CA VAL A 217 -4.98 -31.72 1.12
C VAL A 217 -5.14 -31.46 -0.38
N THR A 218 -6.19 -30.74 -0.75
CA THR A 218 -6.50 -30.44 -2.15
C THR A 218 -6.07 -29.02 -2.49
N SER A 219 -5.75 -28.75 -3.75
CA SER A 219 -5.50 -27.39 -4.24
C SER A 219 -5.92 -27.22 -5.70
N LYS A 220 -6.08 -25.97 -6.14
CA LYS A 220 -6.42 -25.66 -7.55
C LYS A 220 -5.27 -25.96 -8.52
N LEU A 221 -4.03 -26.00 -8.02
CA LEU A 221 -2.83 -26.21 -8.82
C LEU A 221 -2.46 -27.69 -8.91
N ASN A 222 -2.08 -28.13 -10.11
CA ASN A 222 -1.50 -29.44 -10.32
C ASN A 222 -0.03 -29.48 -9.84
N GLY A 223 0.42 -30.63 -9.37
CA GLY A 223 1.81 -30.86 -8.95
C GLY A 223 2.00 -31.16 -7.46
N ALA A 224 3.26 -31.36 -7.08
CA ALA A 224 3.65 -31.80 -5.75
C ALA A 224 3.51 -30.68 -4.71
N LYS A 225 3.03 -31.03 -3.51
CA LYS A 225 2.88 -30.14 -2.36
C LYS A 225 3.92 -30.52 -1.30
N ASN A 226 4.65 -29.56 -0.76
CA ASN A 226 5.47 -29.79 0.42
C ASN A 226 4.61 -29.56 1.65
N ILE A 227 4.59 -30.54 2.54
CA ILE A 227 3.77 -30.55 3.74
C ILE A 227 4.67 -30.64 4.96
N SER A 228 4.46 -29.74 5.92
CA SER A 228 5.11 -29.77 7.23
C SER A 228 4.04 -29.67 8.33
N VAL A 229 4.10 -30.55 9.33
CA VAL A 229 3.20 -30.52 10.50
C VAL A 229 4.02 -30.19 11.73
N PHE A 230 3.55 -29.23 12.51
CA PHE A 230 4.17 -28.78 13.75
C PHE A 230 3.21 -29.01 14.92
N ASP A 231 3.75 -29.38 16.08
CA ASP A 231 2.98 -29.39 17.33
C ASP A 231 2.81 -27.96 17.89
N VAL A 232 2.07 -27.83 19.00
CA VAL A 232 1.81 -26.53 19.65
C VAL A 232 3.05 -25.85 20.23
N LEU A 233 4.18 -26.57 20.31
CA LEU A 233 5.47 -26.02 20.75
C LEU A 233 6.36 -25.64 19.56
N GLY A 234 5.85 -25.74 18.33
CA GLY A 234 6.57 -25.41 17.10
C GLY A 234 7.54 -26.51 16.64
N LYS A 235 7.53 -27.71 17.25
CA LYS A 235 8.38 -28.81 16.80
C LYS A 235 7.77 -29.46 15.57
N GLN A 236 8.56 -29.58 14.49
CA GLN A 236 8.14 -30.29 13.28
C GLN A 236 8.03 -31.80 13.57
N VAL A 237 6.82 -32.34 13.49
CA VAL A 237 6.49 -33.74 13.78
C VAL A 237 6.26 -34.58 12.52
N LEU A 238 5.99 -33.95 11.38
CA LEU A 238 5.86 -34.62 10.09
C LEU A 238 6.37 -33.70 8.97
N LYS A 239 7.06 -34.29 8.00
CA LYS A 239 7.44 -33.63 6.74
C LYS A 239 7.23 -34.60 5.58
N ASN A 240 6.53 -34.17 4.54
CA ASN A 240 6.20 -35.02 3.39
C ASN A 240 6.14 -34.20 2.09
N LYS A 241 6.53 -34.81 0.98
CA LYS A 241 6.28 -34.27 -0.37
C LYS A 241 5.17 -35.08 -1.01
N LEU A 242 3.99 -34.48 -1.09
CA LEU A 242 2.75 -35.10 -1.50
C LEU A 242 2.49 -34.88 -3.00
N ASN A 243 2.48 -35.96 -3.80
CA ASN A 243 2.19 -35.90 -5.25
C ASN A 243 0.70 -36.10 -5.60
N GLY A 244 -0.17 -36.20 -4.59
CA GLY A 244 -1.62 -36.34 -4.73
C GLY A 244 -2.34 -35.54 -3.67
N GLU A 245 -3.48 -36.03 -3.20
CA GLU A 245 -4.29 -35.32 -2.19
C GLU A 245 -4.25 -35.97 -0.81
N ARG A 246 -3.94 -37.27 -0.70
CA ARG A 246 -4.03 -38.00 0.57
C ARG A 246 -2.70 -38.01 1.33
N LEU A 247 -2.67 -37.34 2.47
CA LEU A 247 -1.59 -37.36 3.46
C LEU A 247 -1.87 -38.42 4.54
N ASP A 248 -0.88 -39.26 4.83
CA ASP A 248 -0.90 -40.17 6.00
C ASP A 248 -0.46 -39.41 7.26
N ILE A 249 -1.31 -39.46 8.29
CA ILE A 249 -1.08 -38.84 9.61
C ILE A 249 -1.23 -39.86 10.75
N SER A 250 -1.23 -41.15 10.44
CA SER A 250 -1.46 -42.23 11.42
C SER A 250 -0.41 -42.31 12.52
N SER A 251 0.78 -41.73 12.30
CA SER A 251 1.85 -41.65 13.29
C SER A 251 1.67 -40.52 14.32
N LEU A 252 0.75 -39.59 14.08
CA LEU A 252 0.47 -38.47 14.96
C LEU A 252 -0.55 -38.87 16.03
N LYS A 253 -0.33 -38.43 17.27
CA LYS A 253 -1.26 -38.66 18.38
C LYS A 253 -2.44 -37.70 18.31
N SER A 254 -3.53 -38.01 19.01
CA SER A 254 -4.65 -37.07 19.17
C SER A 254 -4.17 -35.75 19.78
N GLY A 255 -4.59 -34.63 19.21
CA GLY A 255 -4.09 -33.30 19.58
C GLY A 255 -4.34 -32.24 18.53
N VAL A 256 -3.84 -31.04 18.80
CA VAL A 256 -3.88 -29.88 17.89
C VAL A 256 -2.49 -29.69 17.28
N TYR A 257 -2.47 -29.42 15.98
CA TYR A 257 -1.28 -29.23 15.17
C TYR A 257 -1.44 -28.05 14.22
N PHE A 258 -0.32 -27.57 13.68
CA PHE A 258 -0.27 -26.60 12.59
C PHE A 258 0.32 -27.27 11.34
N LEU A 259 -0.43 -27.26 10.26
CA LEU A 259 -0.09 -27.85 8.97
C LEU A 259 0.29 -26.74 8.00
N THR A 260 1.56 -26.66 7.64
CA THR A 260 2.05 -25.78 6.57
C THR A 260 2.05 -26.54 5.24
N ILE A 261 1.48 -25.91 4.21
CA ILE A 261 1.34 -26.45 2.86
C ILE A 261 1.99 -25.47 1.89
N GLU A 262 2.95 -25.94 1.11
CA GLU A 262 3.66 -25.15 0.10
C GLU A 262 3.51 -25.80 -1.27
N GLN A 263 3.16 -25.01 -2.29
CA GLN A 263 3.11 -25.45 -3.68
C GLN A 263 3.44 -24.26 -4.60
N GLY A 264 4.53 -24.38 -5.37
CA GLY A 264 5.03 -23.27 -6.20
C GLY A 264 5.46 -22.09 -5.34
N LYS A 265 4.91 -20.89 -5.62
CA LYS A 265 5.12 -19.68 -4.82
C LYS A 265 4.09 -19.51 -3.68
N SER A 266 3.09 -20.38 -3.59
CA SER A 266 2.02 -20.28 -2.59
C SER A 266 2.36 -21.11 -1.35
N SER A 267 2.15 -20.51 -0.17
CA SER A 267 2.25 -21.18 1.13
C SER A 267 1.05 -20.82 2.01
N THR A 268 0.57 -21.75 2.82
CA THR A 268 -0.46 -21.49 3.84
C THR A 268 -0.24 -22.37 5.06
N THR A 269 -0.70 -21.92 6.23
CA THR A 269 -0.71 -22.70 7.46
C THR A 269 -2.14 -22.86 7.96
N LYS A 270 -2.57 -24.11 8.21
CA LYS A 270 -3.91 -24.44 8.72
C LYS A 270 -3.83 -25.19 10.05
N LYS A 271 -4.78 -24.93 10.93
CA LYS A 271 -4.97 -25.70 12.16
C LYS A 271 -5.51 -27.10 11.81
N LEU A 272 -4.82 -28.15 12.26
CA LEU A 272 -5.24 -29.54 12.14
C LEU A 272 -5.60 -30.09 13.52
N ILE A 273 -6.76 -30.74 13.62
CA ILE A 273 -7.22 -31.40 14.84
C ILE A 273 -7.26 -32.90 14.57
N ILE A 274 -6.57 -33.69 15.38
CA ILE A 274 -6.58 -35.16 15.32
C ILE A 274 -7.30 -35.68 16.56
N LYS A 275 -8.29 -36.55 16.35
CA LYS A 275 -9.04 -37.21 17.43
C LYS A 275 -8.65 -38.68 17.53
#